data_AF-A0A966VFE2-F1
#
_entry.id   AF-A0A966VFE2-F1
#
_cell.length_a   1.000
_cell.length_b   1.000
_cell.length_c   1.000
_cell.angle_alpha   90.00
_cell.angle_beta   90.00
_cell.angle_gamma   90.00
#
_symmetry.space_group_name_H-M   'P 1'
#
loop_
_entity.id
_entity.type
_entity.pdbx_description
1 polymer ?
#
loop_
_entity_poly.entity_id
_entity_poly.type
_entity_poly.pdbx_seq_one_letter_code
_entity_poly.pdbx_strand_id
1 'polypeptide(L)'
;MTNFTKNIGALTKRITLFLAVNLLVIVTVSVTLNLLGVAPYLTAKGIDYQALLVFCAIWGFTGSFISLALSRVMTKWMVGVKVLDPQRPGGSAHTRLVARVEHFARVAGLPVMPEVGVYESPEPNAFATGPTKSRALVAVSTGLLDIMSDDE
;
A
#
# COMPACT_ATOMS: atom_id res chain seq x y z
N MET A 1 -29.26 10.63 33.97
CA MET A 1 -29.19 11.60 32.85
C MET A 1 -27.77 11.88 32.34
N THR A 2 -26.71 11.61 33.12
CA THR A 2 -25.31 11.98 32.83
C THR A 2 -24.62 11.19 31.71
N ASN A 3 -24.99 9.92 31.49
CA ASN A 3 -24.40 9.10 30.42
C ASN A 3 -24.94 9.46 29.02
N PHE A 4 -26.17 9.99 28.93
CA PHE A 4 -26.81 10.34 27.67
C PHE A 4 -26.21 11.61 27.05
N THR A 5 -26.01 12.66 27.86
CA THR A 5 -25.33 13.90 27.42
C THR A 5 -23.85 13.68 27.09
N LYS A 6 -23.15 12.77 27.79
CA LYS A 6 -21.76 12.42 27.47
C LYS A 6 -21.63 11.71 26.11
N ASN A 7 -22.57 10.83 25.79
CA ASN A 7 -22.63 10.17 24.48
C ASN A 7 -22.98 11.13 23.35
N ILE A 8 -23.90 12.08 23.59
CA ILE A 8 -24.23 13.15 22.63
C ILE A 8 -23.01 14.03 22.35
N GLY A 9 -22.28 14.46 23.39
CA GLY A 9 -21.06 15.27 23.21
C GLY A 9 -19.96 14.53 22.41
N ALA A 10 -19.77 13.23 22.66
CA ALA A 10 -18.84 12.41 21.89
C ALA A 10 -19.27 12.23 20.43
N LEU A 11 -20.58 12.08 20.19
CA LEU A 11 -21.16 11.96 18.84
C LEU A 11 -21.02 13.27 18.07
N THR A 12 -21.35 14.42 18.68
CA THR A 12 -21.17 15.75 18.08
C THR A 12 -19.70 15.98 17.73
N LYS A 13 -18.76 15.66 18.62
CA LYS A 13 -17.32 15.78 18.32
C LYS A 13 -16.92 14.96 17.10
N ARG A 14 -17.38 13.71 16.98
CA ARG A 14 -17.10 12.85 15.82
C ARG A 14 -17.68 13.41 14.52
N ILE A 15 -18.94 13.87 14.55
CA ILE A 15 -19.61 14.46 13.39
C ILE A 15 -18.93 15.76 12.97
N THR A 16 -18.65 16.66 13.91
CA THR A 16 -17.96 17.92 13.64
C THR A 16 -16.56 17.67 13.09
N LEU A 17 -15.79 16.74 13.67
CA LEU A 17 -14.46 16.40 13.17
C LEU A 17 -14.54 15.80 11.75
N PHE A 18 -15.50 14.91 11.50
CA PHE A 18 -15.74 14.34 10.18
C PHE A 18 -16.05 15.43 9.15
N LEU A 19 -16.99 16.34 9.44
CA LEU A 19 -17.36 17.43 8.55
C LEU A 19 -16.18 18.40 8.33
N ALA A 20 -15.46 18.76 9.39
CA ALA A 20 -14.32 19.66 9.31
C ALA A 20 -13.19 19.07 8.45
N VAL A 21 -12.88 17.78 8.61
CA VAL A 21 -11.86 17.09 7.80
C VAL A 21 -12.30 17.03 6.34
N ASN A 22 -13.56 16.66 6.05
CA ASN A 22 -14.06 16.62 4.66
C ASN A 22 -14.04 18.01 4.01
N LEU A 23 -14.46 19.05 4.73
CA LEU A 23 -14.38 20.43 4.26
C LEU A 23 -12.93 20.83 3.95
N LEU A 24 -12.01 20.52 4.86
CA LEU A 24 -10.60 20.85 4.70
C LEU A 24 -9.98 20.12 3.50
N VAL A 25 -10.38 18.87 3.25
CA VAL A 25 -9.99 18.10 2.06
C VAL A 25 -10.53 18.77 0.79
N ILE A 26 -11.82 19.12 0.72
CA ILE A 26 -12.43 19.79 -0.44
C ILE A 26 -11.72 21.11 -0.74
N VAL A 27 -11.47 21.94 0.29
CA VAL A 27 -10.76 23.21 0.15
C VAL A 27 -9.34 22.99 -0.37
N THR A 28 -8.61 22.04 0.22
CA THR A 28 -7.23 21.74 -0.17
C THR A 28 -7.15 21.27 -1.63
N VAL A 29 -8.02 20.35 -2.04
CA VAL A 29 -8.09 19.86 -3.43
C VAL A 29 -8.47 21.00 -4.37
N SER A 30 -9.46 21.83 -4.02
CA SER A 30 -9.89 22.96 -4.86
C SER A 30 -8.78 23.98 -5.07
N VAL A 31 -8.05 24.35 -4.02
CA VAL A 31 -6.90 25.26 -4.09
C VAL A 31 -5.76 24.64 -4.93
N THR A 32 -5.46 23.36 -4.72
CA THR A 32 -4.39 22.66 -5.45
C THR A 32 -4.71 22.56 -6.95
N LEU A 33 -5.96 22.25 -7.33
CA LEU A 33 -6.38 22.19 -8.73
C LEU A 33 -6.36 23.58 -9.39
N ASN A 34 -6.74 24.62 -8.65
CA ASN A 34 -6.66 26.00 -9.14
C ASN A 34 -5.21 26.44 -9.37
N LEU A 35 -4.29 26.10 -8.45
CA LEU A 35 -2.85 26.36 -8.59
C LEU A 35 -2.22 25.61 -9.76
N LEU A 36 -2.64 24.37 -10.00
CA LEU A 36 -2.18 23.56 -11.13
C LEU A 36 -2.81 23.98 -12.47
N GLY A 37 -3.65 25.03 -12.49
CA GLY A 37 -4.25 25.57 -13.70
C GLY A 37 -5.25 24.62 -14.37
N VAL A 38 -5.79 23.65 -13.62
CA VAL A 38 -6.86 22.78 -14.12
C VAL A 38 -8.13 23.62 -14.21
N ALA A 39 -8.39 24.18 -15.39
CA ALA A 39 -9.60 24.93 -15.65
C ALA A 39 -10.83 24.05 -15.36
N PRO A 40 -11.94 24.63 -14.87
CA PRO A 40 -13.19 23.89 -14.69
C PRO A 40 -13.56 23.18 -16.00
N TYR A 41 -13.56 21.84 -15.98
CA TYR A 41 -13.92 21.02 -17.16
C TYR A 41 -15.38 21.25 -17.59
N LEU A 42 -16.20 21.87 -16.73
CA LEU A 42 -17.54 22.35 -17.01
C LEU A 42 -17.49 23.85 -17.29
N THR A 43 -17.61 24.22 -18.57
CA THR A 43 -17.76 25.62 -19.00
C THR A 43 -19.22 25.92 -19.34
N ALA A 44 -19.60 27.20 -19.37
CA ALA A 44 -20.97 27.63 -19.70
C ALA A 44 -21.43 27.19 -21.12
N LYS A 45 -20.53 26.71 -21.97
CA LYS A 45 -20.79 26.19 -23.32
C LYS A 45 -20.77 24.65 -23.43
N GLY A 46 -20.49 23.93 -22.34
CA GLY A 46 -20.41 22.48 -22.32
C GLY A 46 -19.16 21.93 -21.60
N ILE A 47 -18.88 20.65 -21.80
CA ILE A 47 -17.71 19.98 -21.23
C ILE A 47 -16.51 20.21 -22.15
N ASP A 48 -15.40 20.69 -21.59
CA ASP A 48 -14.12 20.72 -22.28
C ASP A 48 -13.46 19.33 -22.17
N TYR A 49 -13.59 18.53 -23.23
CA TYR A 49 -13.03 17.18 -23.29
C TYR A 49 -11.49 17.16 -23.22
N GLN A 50 -10.81 18.22 -23.68
CA GLN A 50 -9.36 18.30 -23.62
C GLN A 50 -8.90 18.55 -22.18
N ALA A 51 -9.53 19.50 -21.49
CA ALA A 51 -9.26 19.74 -20.07
C ALA A 51 -9.59 18.50 -19.21
N LEU A 52 -10.68 17.81 -19.51
CA LEU A 52 -11.06 16.57 -18.84
C LEU A 52 -10.04 15.44 -19.07
N LEU A 53 -9.55 15.27 -20.30
CA LEU A 53 -8.53 14.26 -20.61
C LEU A 53 -7.24 14.52 -19.85
N VAL A 54 -6.76 15.77 -19.84
CA VAL A 54 -5.55 16.16 -19.10
C VAL A 54 -5.73 15.92 -17.60
N PHE A 55 -6.89 16.29 -17.04
CA PHE A 55 -7.22 16.02 -15.64
C PHE A 55 -7.22 14.52 -15.33
N CYS A 56 -7.92 13.72 -16.13
CA CYS A 56 -7.99 12.26 -15.96
C CYS A 56 -6.61 11.60 -16.09
N ALA A 57 -5.77 12.06 -17.02
CA ALA A 57 -4.41 11.57 -17.17
C ALA A 57 -3.59 11.88 -15.92
N ILE A 58 -3.52 13.14 -15.50
CA ILE A 58 -2.76 13.54 -14.31
C ILE A 58 -3.25 12.79 -13.08
N TRP A 59 -4.57 12.80 -12.83
CA TRP A 59 -5.15 12.18 -11.63
C TRP A 59 -5.02 10.65 -11.65
N GLY A 60 -5.28 10.02 -12.80
CA GLY A 60 -5.17 8.57 -12.98
C GLY A 60 -3.75 8.06 -12.83
N PHE A 61 -2.78 8.71 -13.48
CA PHE A 61 -1.37 8.35 -13.33
C PHE A 61 -0.88 8.62 -11.90
N THR A 62 -1.21 9.79 -11.32
CA THR A 62 -0.85 10.11 -9.93
C THR A 62 -1.38 9.06 -8.96
N GLY A 63 -2.65 8.66 -9.08
CA GLY A 63 -3.26 7.61 -8.26
C GLY A 63 -2.54 6.27 -8.42
N SER A 64 -2.17 5.88 -9.65
CA SER A 64 -1.44 4.64 -9.91
C SER A 64 -0.05 4.62 -9.26
N PHE A 65 0.68 5.74 -9.32
CA PHE A 65 2.00 5.86 -8.69
C PHE A 65 1.91 5.82 -7.16
N ILE A 66 0.92 6.50 -6.58
CA ILE A 66 0.67 6.44 -5.13
C ILE A 66 0.31 5.01 -4.71
N SER A 67 -0.58 4.35 -5.47
CA SER A 67 -0.98 2.97 -5.22
C SER A 67 0.22 2.02 -5.26
N LEU A 68 1.08 2.16 -6.28
CA LEU A 68 2.32 1.40 -6.40
C LEU A 68 3.28 1.68 -5.23
N ALA A 69 3.47 2.96 -4.88
CA ALA A 69 4.33 3.36 -3.77
C ALA A 69 3.90 2.75 -2.43
N LEU A 70 2.59 2.61 -2.23
CA LEU A 70 1.99 2.03 -1.03
C LEU A 70 1.92 0.50 -1.07
N SER A 71 2.07 -0.15 -2.22
CA SER A 71 1.79 -1.58 -2.41
C SER A 71 2.46 -2.44 -1.34
N ARG A 72 3.76 -2.23 -1.12
CA ARG A 72 4.56 -2.98 -0.15
C ARG A 72 4.08 -2.78 1.29
N VAL A 73 3.77 -1.54 1.68
CA VAL A 73 3.36 -1.21 3.05
C VAL A 73 1.97 -1.77 3.32
N MET A 74 1.06 -1.58 2.37
CA MET A 74 -0.30 -2.11 2.42
C MET A 74 -0.28 -3.63 2.56
N THR A 75 0.51 -4.35 1.77
CA THR A 75 0.60 -5.81 1.85
C THR A 75 1.08 -6.30 3.21
N LYS A 76 2.10 -5.67 3.80
CA LYS A 76 2.58 -6.04 5.14
C LYS A 76 1.48 -5.92 6.19
N TRP A 77 0.70 -4.84 6.12
CA TRP A 77 -0.36 -4.57 7.09
C TRP A 77 -1.60 -5.44 6.88
N MET A 78 -2.06 -5.58 5.63
CA MET A 78 -3.30 -6.31 5.32
C MET A 78 -3.14 -7.82 5.51
N VAL A 79 -2.00 -8.38 5.11
CA VAL A 79 -1.73 -9.82 5.19
C VAL A 79 -1.06 -10.20 6.51
N GLY A 80 -0.56 -9.22 7.27
CA GLY A 80 0.13 -9.48 8.53
C GLY A 80 1.50 -10.14 8.34
N VAL A 81 2.23 -9.74 7.30
CA VAL A 81 3.55 -10.31 6.98
C VAL A 81 4.54 -9.99 8.10
N LYS A 82 5.11 -11.03 8.70
CA LYS A 82 6.22 -10.95 9.65
C LYS A 82 7.53 -10.99 8.87
N VAL A 83 8.24 -9.86 8.82
CA VAL A 83 9.54 -9.76 8.15
C VAL A 83 10.57 -10.57 8.95
N LEU A 84 11.29 -11.45 8.25
CA LEU A 84 12.36 -12.25 8.83
C LEU A 84 13.62 -11.40 8.95
N ASP A 85 14.29 -11.48 10.11
CA ASP A 85 15.62 -10.88 10.28
C ASP A 85 16.66 -11.75 9.56
N PRO A 86 17.39 -11.23 8.56
CA PRO A 86 18.44 -11.98 7.86
C PRO A 86 19.54 -12.51 8.79
N GLN A 87 19.79 -11.84 9.93
CA GLN A 87 20.84 -12.21 10.87
C GLN A 87 20.38 -13.24 11.92
N ARG A 88 19.05 -13.37 12.11
CA ARG A 88 18.44 -14.34 13.04
C ARG A 88 17.14 -14.93 12.48
N PRO A 89 17.20 -15.69 11.37
CA PRO A 89 16.04 -16.42 10.88
C PRO A 89 15.66 -17.48 11.92
N GLY A 90 14.45 -17.40 12.48
CA GLY A 90 13.99 -18.20 13.62
C GLY A 90 13.75 -19.70 13.34
N GLY A 91 14.63 -20.36 12.58
CA GLY A 91 14.55 -21.79 12.25
C GLY A 91 15.27 -22.13 10.93
N SER A 92 15.55 -23.43 10.70
CA SER A 92 16.25 -23.90 9.49
C SER A 92 15.50 -23.58 8.19
N ALA A 93 14.17 -23.75 8.17
CA ALA A 93 13.33 -23.43 7.02
C ALA A 93 13.36 -21.94 6.66
N HIS A 94 13.34 -21.05 7.65
CA HIS A 94 13.44 -19.61 7.45
C HIS A 94 14.81 -19.21 6.89
N THR A 95 15.89 -19.82 7.38
CA THR A 95 17.25 -19.58 6.86
C THR A 95 17.37 -20.01 5.41
N ARG A 96 16.83 -21.17 5.04
CA ARG A 96 16.82 -21.66 3.66
C ARG A 96 16.03 -20.74 2.74
N LEU A 97 14.85 -20.29 3.16
CA LEU A 97 14.04 -19.35 2.39
C LEU A 97 14.83 -18.05 2.12
N VAL A 98 15.44 -17.45 3.15
CA VAL A 98 16.24 -16.23 3.01
C VAL A 98 17.40 -16.45 2.04
N ALA A 99 18.15 -17.56 2.19
CA ALA A 99 19.28 -17.89 1.31
C ALA A 99 18.86 -18.13 -0.15
N ARG A 100 17.70 -18.76 -0.38
CA ARG A 100 17.16 -18.99 -1.72
C ARG A 100 16.71 -17.70 -2.38
N VAL A 101 16.01 -16.83 -1.65
CA VAL A 101 15.65 -15.50 -2.14
C VAL A 101 16.89 -14.65 -2.41
N GLU A 102 17.93 -14.75 -1.59
CA GLU A 102 19.22 -14.08 -1.82
C GLU A 102 19.86 -14.55 -3.14
N HIS A 103 19.89 -15.87 -3.35
CA HIS A 103 20.41 -16.46 -4.58
C HIS A 103 19.64 -15.94 -5.81
N PHE A 104 18.31 -16.00 -5.79
CA PHE A 104 17.49 -15.50 -6.90
C PHE A 104 17.62 -14.00 -7.12
N ALA A 105 17.68 -13.20 -6.05
CA ALA A 105 17.87 -11.75 -6.14
C ALA A 105 19.19 -11.40 -6.82
N ARG A 106 20.27 -12.13 -6.49
CA ARG A 106 21.59 -11.96 -7.11
C ARG A 106 21.59 -12.38 -8.57
N VAL A 107 20.99 -13.53 -8.90
CA VAL A 107 20.88 -14.00 -10.31
C VAL A 107 20.05 -13.03 -11.14
N ALA A 108 18.98 -12.47 -10.57
CA ALA A 108 18.14 -11.46 -11.21
C ALA A 108 18.80 -10.06 -11.28
N GLY A 109 20.00 -9.87 -10.70
CA GLY A 109 20.71 -8.60 -10.71
C GLY A 109 19.99 -7.48 -9.94
N LEU A 110 19.30 -7.82 -8.86
CA LEU A 110 18.64 -6.82 -8.02
C LEU A 110 19.68 -5.98 -7.27
N PRO A 111 19.51 -4.65 -7.21
CA PRO A 111 20.48 -3.77 -6.57
C PRO A 111 20.50 -3.90 -5.04
N VAL A 112 19.39 -4.36 -4.46
CA VAL A 112 19.21 -4.56 -3.01
C VAL A 112 18.46 -5.87 -2.83
N MET A 113 18.83 -6.64 -1.80
CA MET A 113 18.11 -7.85 -1.44
C MET A 113 16.67 -7.51 -1.03
N PRO A 114 15.64 -8.17 -1.61
CA PRO A 114 14.27 -8.02 -1.18
C PRO A 114 14.13 -8.35 0.30
N GLU A 115 13.22 -7.66 1.00
CA GLU A 115 12.81 -8.14 2.30
C GLU A 115 12.10 -9.48 2.14
N VAL A 116 12.33 -10.40 3.08
CA VAL A 116 11.70 -11.71 3.10
C VAL A 116 10.80 -11.77 4.31
N GLY A 117 9.56 -12.23 4.14
CA GLY A 117 8.61 -12.36 5.22
C GLY A 117 7.76 -13.61 5.13
N VAL A 118 7.13 -13.94 6.25
CA VAL A 118 6.21 -15.06 6.37
C VAL A 118 4.88 -14.53 6.88
N TYR A 119 3.77 -15.05 6.36
CA TYR A 119 2.44 -14.76 6.87
C TYR A 119 1.69 -16.05 7.18
N GLU A 120 0.74 -15.95 8.11
CA GLU A 120 0.01 -17.12 8.59
C GLU A 120 -1.10 -17.49 7.59
N SER A 121 -0.96 -18.64 6.94
CA SER A 121 -2.04 -19.24 6.15
C SER A 121 -1.73 -20.72 5.91
N PRO A 122 -2.69 -21.63 6.15
CA PRO A 122 -2.51 -23.06 5.88
C PRO A 122 -2.46 -23.36 4.37
N GLU A 123 -2.95 -22.46 3.53
CA GLU A 123 -2.91 -22.62 2.08
C GLU A 123 -1.52 -22.26 1.55
N PRO A 124 -0.89 -23.14 0.74
CA PRO A 124 0.43 -22.88 0.18
C PRO A 124 0.37 -21.77 -0.86
N ASN A 125 1.00 -20.63 -0.56
CA ASN A 125 1.00 -19.46 -1.42
C ASN A 125 2.25 -18.59 -1.16
N ALA A 126 2.71 -17.89 -2.18
CA ALA A 126 3.78 -16.91 -2.10
C ALA A 126 3.53 -15.79 -3.10
N PHE A 127 3.90 -14.57 -2.73
CA PHE A 127 3.80 -13.42 -3.62
C PHE A 127 4.98 -12.46 -3.42
N ALA A 128 5.27 -11.67 -4.44
CA ALA A 128 6.29 -10.63 -4.40
C ALA A 128 5.70 -9.28 -4.81
N THR A 129 6.07 -8.22 -4.11
CA THR A 129 5.62 -6.85 -4.42
C THR A 129 6.69 -5.82 -4.04
N GLY A 130 6.72 -4.70 -4.76
CA GLY A 130 7.61 -3.60 -4.43
C GLY A 130 7.47 -2.45 -5.43
N PRO A 131 7.44 -1.20 -4.97
CA PRO A 131 7.36 -0.05 -5.88
C PRO A 131 8.60 0.13 -6.77
N THR A 132 9.77 -0.36 -6.31
CA THR A 132 11.04 -0.29 -7.05
C THR A 132 11.87 -1.53 -6.81
N LYS A 133 12.87 -1.78 -7.66
CA LYS A 133 13.84 -2.88 -7.50
C LYS A 133 14.57 -2.84 -6.15
N SER A 134 14.80 -1.65 -5.60
CA SER A 134 15.44 -1.45 -4.30
C SER A 134 14.47 -1.54 -3.11
N ARG A 135 13.17 -1.65 -3.36
CA ARG A 135 12.11 -1.70 -2.33
C ARG A 135 11.18 -2.89 -2.55
N ALA A 136 11.75 -4.05 -2.80
CA ALA A 136 11.02 -5.30 -2.99
C ALA A 136 10.74 -6.04 -1.67
N LEU A 137 9.68 -6.84 -1.65
CA LEU A 137 9.29 -7.76 -0.59
C LEU A 137 8.85 -9.08 -1.24
N VAL A 138 9.33 -10.20 -0.71
CA VAL A 138 8.84 -11.54 -0.99
C VAL A 138 8.19 -12.07 0.29
N ALA A 139 6.95 -12.54 0.21
CA ALA A 139 6.24 -13.10 1.34
C ALA A 139 5.73 -14.50 1.01
N VAL A 140 5.87 -15.41 1.97
CA VAL A 140 5.51 -16.82 1.84
C VAL A 140 4.55 -17.22 2.96
N SER A 141 3.56 -18.08 2.67
CA SER A 141 2.67 -18.59 3.71
C SER A 141 3.32 -19.68 4.56
N THR A 142 2.86 -19.84 5.80
CA THR A 142 3.27 -20.97 6.66
C THR A 142 2.96 -22.32 6.02
N GLY A 143 1.80 -22.47 5.38
CA GLY A 143 1.44 -23.68 4.63
C GLY A 143 2.38 -24.00 3.47
N LEU A 144 2.99 -23.00 2.81
CA LEU A 144 4.01 -23.27 1.78
C LEU A 144 5.34 -23.73 2.40
N LEU A 145 5.74 -23.13 3.53
CA LEU A 145 6.96 -23.53 4.24
C LEU A 145 6.90 -24.97 4.77
N ASP A 146 5.71 -25.42 5.17
CA ASP A 146 5.49 -26.76 5.70
C ASP A 146 5.57 -27.84 4.61
N ILE A 147 5.28 -27.49 3.36
CA ILE A 147 5.33 -28.43 2.22
C ILE A 147 6.62 -28.34 1.41
N MET A 148 7.36 -27.24 1.47
CA MET A 148 8.60 -27.07 0.70
C MET A 148 9.65 -28.11 1.15
N SER A 149 9.98 -29.02 0.23
CA SER A 149 11.12 -29.93 0.37
C SER A 149 12.43 -29.18 0.09
N ASP A 150 13.59 -29.74 0.49
CA ASP A 150 14.88 -29.04 0.40
C ASP A 150 15.27 -28.63 -1.04
N ASP A 151 14.69 -29.25 -2.09
CA ASP A 151 15.01 -29.01 -3.50
C ASP A 151 14.04 -28.09 -4.26
N GLU A 152 12.85 -27.80 -3.72
CA GLU A 152 11.84 -26.87 -4.27
C GLU A 152 11.90 -25.54 -3.52
#